data_AF-A0A8H6XTQ6-F1
#
_entry.id   AF-A0A8H6XTQ6-F1
#
_cell.length_a   1.000
_cell.length_b   1.000
_cell.length_c   1.000
_cell.angle_alpha   90.00
_cell.angle_beta   90.00
_cell.angle_gamma   90.00
#
_symmetry.space_group_name_H-M   'P 1'
#
loop_
_entity.id
_entity.type
_entity.pdbx_description
1 polymer ?
#
loop_
_entity_poly.entity_id
_entity_poly.type
_entity_poly.pdbx_seq_one_letter_code
_entity_poly.pdbx_strand_id
1 'polypeptide(L)'
;MNLPSASTSACVEPMKRKKKPACDACKARRVLCHRQPEGIPCPRCAEKGILCKTTTVQRGRPRRVDEVALVPISEPSSPSPGCGNPPISVRACVELSSTPDLSPELVKHLFDCLQHFPESQNMFFRSDALRTALHSASYQLSLLPPQPHVLAACICALSASISFHPSIIGPSTIASFTDPATFFAGADLREYGVRRAPMYRALYERAFALACEARIHVDVSEDNAASCFLLDLLERLNAAPSRPWVASFVSHARILGGKGNPRRRPGEWNHFNSVMFAEALAAMARRTPVLFTYNDQLLLSGSEPPALEQLLQSLQAMSQASKKVAHLAFFAVWPCMFHVTRLARDLHDKISGDYARRHPLAEGAVIHFLSSLSILQSILSLVLMHPDLSSANGDTPVLRGPGEECPISPPGG
;
A
#
# COMPACT_ATOMS: atom_id res chain seq x y z
N MET A 1 -99.04 -12.71 21.20
CA MET A 1 -99.05 -11.60 20.21
C MET A 1 -97.63 -11.42 19.71
N ASN A 2 -97.48 -11.32 18.39
CA ASN A 2 -96.21 -11.32 17.65
C ASN A 2 -95.30 -10.14 18.00
N LEU A 3 -93.98 -10.37 18.02
CA LEU A 3 -92.92 -9.65 17.26
C LEU A 3 -91.51 -10.20 17.61
N PRO A 4 -90.55 -10.23 16.66
CA PRO A 4 -89.32 -11.03 16.78
C PRO A 4 -88.10 -10.24 17.27
N SER A 5 -87.15 -11.03 17.76
CA SER A 5 -85.87 -10.73 18.39
C SER A 5 -84.81 -10.18 17.42
N ALA A 6 -84.08 -9.15 17.86
CA ALA A 6 -82.86 -8.67 17.21
C ALA A 6 -81.61 -9.28 17.86
N SER A 7 -80.74 -9.91 17.07
CA SER A 7 -79.40 -10.37 17.48
C SER A 7 -78.35 -9.71 16.60
N THR A 8 -77.48 -8.94 17.25
CA THR A 8 -76.38 -8.15 16.69
C THR A 8 -75.19 -9.03 16.25
N SER A 9 -74.76 -8.85 15.01
CA SER A 9 -73.57 -9.48 14.40
C SER A 9 -72.36 -8.55 14.53
N ALA A 10 -71.25 -9.05 15.07
CA ALA A 10 -70.01 -8.32 15.28
C ALA A 10 -69.04 -8.50 14.10
N CYS A 11 -68.56 -7.40 13.53
CA CYS A 11 -67.53 -7.36 12.49
C CYS A 11 -66.14 -7.58 13.08
N VAL A 12 -65.42 -8.58 12.55
CA VAL A 12 -64.00 -8.86 12.87
C VAL A 12 -63.11 -8.18 11.83
N GLU A 13 -62.20 -7.31 12.27
CA GLU A 13 -61.21 -6.66 11.39
C GLU A 13 -60.12 -7.63 10.90
N PRO A 14 -59.70 -7.56 9.62
CA PRO A 14 -58.66 -8.44 9.07
C PRO A 14 -57.24 -7.98 9.44
N MET A 15 -56.48 -8.88 10.07
CA MET A 15 -55.06 -8.71 10.38
C MET A 15 -54.19 -8.54 9.11
N LYS A 16 -53.40 -7.46 9.06
CA LYS A 16 -52.45 -7.15 7.97
C LYS A 16 -51.32 -8.19 7.89
N ARG A 17 -51.35 -9.05 6.86
CA ARG A 17 -50.29 -10.06 6.60
C ARG A 17 -48.99 -9.38 6.13
N LYS A 18 -47.85 -9.72 6.76
CA LYS A 18 -46.52 -9.23 6.37
C LYS A 18 -46.18 -9.63 4.92
N LYS A 19 -45.80 -8.65 4.08
CA LYS A 19 -45.44 -8.88 2.67
C LYS A 19 -44.19 -9.77 2.57
N LYS A 20 -44.27 -10.87 1.84
CA LYS A 20 -43.13 -11.76 1.57
C LYS A 20 -42.12 -11.09 0.61
N PRO A 21 -40.82 -11.42 0.68
CA PRO A 21 -39.82 -10.87 -0.24
C PRO A 21 -40.04 -11.33 -1.69
N ALA A 22 -39.62 -10.49 -2.63
CA ALA A 22 -39.59 -10.81 -4.07
C ALA A 22 -38.57 -11.91 -4.40
N CYS A 23 -38.78 -12.65 -5.49
CA CYS A 23 -37.81 -13.64 -5.98
C CYS A 23 -36.58 -12.95 -6.59
N ASP A 24 -35.49 -13.70 -6.74
CA ASP A 24 -34.19 -13.16 -7.16
C ASP A 24 -34.25 -12.57 -8.57
N ALA A 25 -34.96 -13.22 -9.50
CA ALA A 25 -35.11 -12.75 -10.88
C ALA A 25 -35.92 -11.45 -10.99
N CYS A 26 -37.05 -11.33 -10.28
CA CYS A 26 -37.84 -10.09 -10.25
C CYS A 26 -37.08 -8.97 -9.53
N LYS A 27 -36.34 -9.31 -8.47
CA LYS A 27 -35.51 -8.36 -7.71
C LYS A 27 -34.36 -7.82 -8.57
N ALA A 28 -33.65 -8.68 -9.30
CA ALA A 28 -32.57 -8.29 -10.21
C ALA A 28 -33.07 -7.33 -11.33
N ARG A 29 -34.28 -7.58 -11.84
CA ARG A 29 -34.93 -6.75 -12.86
C ARG A 29 -35.68 -5.53 -12.29
N ARG A 30 -35.67 -5.34 -10.98
CA ARG A 30 -36.39 -4.25 -10.26
C ARG A 30 -37.88 -4.17 -10.60
N VAL A 31 -38.55 -5.33 -10.75
CA VAL A 31 -39.98 -5.42 -11.05
C VAL A 31 -40.77 -6.04 -9.89
N LEU A 32 -42.07 -5.71 -9.81
CA LEU A 32 -42.97 -6.27 -8.80
C LEU A 32 -43.13 -7.79 -8.98
N CYS A 33 -42.96 -8.54 -7.88
CA CYS A 33 -43.10 -9.99 -7.85
C CYS A 33 -44.48 -10.39 -7.30
N HIS A 34 -45.26 -11.14 -8.10
CA HIS A 34 -46.52 -11.77 -7.67
C HIS A 34 -46.24 -13.21 -7.23
N ARG A 35 -45.75 -13.37 -5.99
CA ARG A 35 -45.34 -14.68 -5.48
C ARG A 35 -46.56 -15.61 -5.30
N GLN A 36 -46.44 -16.82 -5.81
CA GLN A 36 -47.40 -17.91 -5.65
C GLN A 36 -47.02 -18.78 -4.43
N PRO A 37 -47.96 -19.56 -3.86
CA PRO A 37 -47.68 -20.56 -2.82
C PRO A 37 -46.64 -21.61 -3.27
N GLU A 38 -46.10 -22.35 -2.30
CA GLU A 38 -44.85 -23.11 -2.45
C GLU A 38 -44.82 -24.05 -3.67
N GLY A 39 -43.73 -23.99 -4.42
CA GLY A 39 -43.48 -24.82 -5.63
C GLY A 39 -43.85 -24.16 -6.96
N ILE A 40 -44.72 -23.13 -6.98
CA ILE A 40 -45.18 -22.52 -8.23
C ILE A 40 -44.34 -21.27 -8.56
N PRO A 41 -43.74 -21.17 -9.77
CA PRO A 41 -43.02 -19.97 -10.18
C PRO A 41 -43.96 -18.76 -10.28
N CYS A 42 -43.45 -17.55 -10.00
CA CYS A 42 -44.27 -16.36 -10.19
C CYS A 42 -44.62 -16.17 -11.68
N PRO A 43 -45.74 -15.51 -12.03
CA PRO A 43 -46.19 -15.40 -13.43
C PRO A 43 -45.11 -14.86 -14.39
N ARG A 44 -44.31 -13.89 -13.95
CA ARG A 44 -43.21 -13.31 -14.74
C ARG A 44 -42.04 -14.26 -14.97
N CYS A 45 -41.77 -15.15 -14.02
CA CYS A 45 -40.73 -16.17 -14.16
C CYS A 45 -41.23 -17.32 -15.03
N ALA A 46 -42.50 -17.71 -14.86
CA ALA A 46 -43.16 -18.73 -15.66
C ALA A 46 -43.20 -18.34 -17.15
N GLU A 47 -43.65 -17.13 -17.47
CA GLU A 47 -43.73 -16.60 -18.83
C GLU A 47 -42.37 -16.59 -19.55
N LYS A 48 -41.28 -16.43 -18.79
CA LYS A 48 -39.91 -16.32 -19.34
C LYS A 48 -39.12 -17.62 -19.26
N GLY A 49 -39.70 -18.70 -18.75
CA GLY A 49 -38.99 -19.97 -18.53
C GLY A 49 -37.78 -19.87 -17.60
N ILE A 50 -37.78 -18.93 -16.65
CA ILE A 50 -36.65 -18.72 -15.71
C ILE A 50 -36.98 -19.35 -14.36
N LEU A 51 -36.02 -20.05 -13.75
CA LEU A 51 -36.15 -20.64 -12.42
C LEU A 51 -36.47 -19.57 -11.35
N CYS A 52 -37.65 -19.67 -10.75
CA CYS A 52 -38.12 -18.74 -9.73
C CYS A 52 -37.58 -19.10 -8.34
N LYS A 53 -36.33 -18.72 -8.04
CA LYS A 53 -35.71 -18.92 -6.71
C LYS A 53 -35.80 -17.65 -5.86
N THR A 54 -36.02 -17.80 -4.55
CA THR A 54 -35.91 -16.72 -3.57
C THR A 54 -34.81 -17.10 -2.60
N THR A 55 -33.63 -16.51 -2.75
CA THR A 55 -32.52 -16.76 -1.82
C THR A 55 -32.84 -16.08 -0.50
N THR A 56 -33.00 -16.86 0.57
CA THR A 56 -33.23 -16.33 1.92
C THR A 56 -31.98 -15.60 2.37
N VAL A 57 -31.95 -14.27 2.19
CA VAL A 57 -30.91 -13.43 2.77
C VAL A 57 -31.11 -13.50 4.29
N GLN A 58 -30.23 -14.19 5.00
CA GLN A 58 -30.21 -14.13 6.46
C GLN A 58 -29.88 -12.69 6.85
N ARG A 59 -30.92 -11.90 7.17
CA ARG A 59 -30.76 -10.59 7.79
C ARG A 59 -30.50 -10.81 9.27
N GLY A 60 -29.26 -11.15 9.60
CA GLY A 60 -28.78 -11.29 10.96
C GLY A 60 -27.30 -10.94 11.02
N ARG A 61 -26.96 -9.91 11.79
CA ARG A 61 -25.61 -9.75 12.34
C ARG A 61 -25.35 -11.01 13.22
N PRO A 62 -24.19 -11.69 13.14
CA PRO A 62 -23.95 -12.89 13.93
C PRO A 62 -24.12 -12.54 15.42
N ARG A 63 -25.16 -13.08 16.07
CA ARG A 63 -25.26 -13.05 17.53
C ARG A 63 -24.27 -14.09 18.04
N ARG A 64 -23.25 -13.64 18.78
CA ARG A 64 -22.49 -14.53 19.68
C ARG A 64 -23.51 -15.19 20.60
N VAL A 65 -23.56 -16.52 20.55
CA VAL A 65 -24.27 -17.33 21.53
C VAL A 65 -23.29 -17.55 22.65
N ASP A 66 -23.55 -16.96 23.80
CA ASP A 66 -22.88 -17.31 25.05
C ASP A 66 -23.41 -18.66 25.52
N GLU A 67 -22.51 -19.64 25.59
CA GLU A 67 -22.78 -20.99 26.08
C GLU A 67 -22.54 -21.03 27.60
N VAL A 68 -23.53 -21.58 28.32
CA VAL A 68 -23.64 -21.56 29.78
C VAL A 68 -22.81 -22.70 30.40
N ALA A 69 -21.88 -22.29 31.27
CA ALA A 69 -21.38 -22.87 32.53
C ALA A 69 -21.25 -24.41 32.69
N LEU A 70 -20.05 -24.85 33.12
CA LEU A 70 -19.77 -25.31 34.49
C LEU A 70 -18.27 -25.69 34.66
N VAL A 71 -17.64 -25.17 35.72
CA VAL A 71 -16.68 -25.79 36.68
C VAL A 71 -15.79 -24.68 37.29
N PRO A 72 -15.72 -24.52 38.63
CA PRO A 72 -14.87 -23.54 39.27
C PRO A 72 -13.52 -24.15 39.69
N ILE A 73 -12.42 -23.55 39.24
CA ILE A 73 -11.09 -23.72 39.87
C ILE A 73 -10.47 -22.32 40.00
N SER A 74 -9.98 -22.05 41.21
CA SER A 74 -9.51 -20.77 41.73
C SER A 74 -8.10 -20.38 41.28
N GLU A 75 -7.84 -19.05 41.37
CA GLU A 75 -6.54 -18.33 41.38
C GLU A 75 -5.89 -17.94 40.02
N PRO A 76 -5.00 -16.93 39.97
CA PRO A 76 -5.16 -15.56 40.47
C PRO A 76 -4.93 -14.49 39.36
N SER A 77 -5.51 -13.32 39.62
CA SER A 77 -5.33 -11.99 39.00
C SER A 77 -4.17 -11.76 38.01
N SER A 78 -4.52 -11.35 36.78
CA SER A 78 -3.71 -10.49 35.90
C SER A 78 -4.63 -9.63 35.01
N PRO A 79 -4.31 -8.34 34.79
CA PRO A 79 -5.19 -7.40 34.10
C PRO A 79 -5.07 -7.57 32.59
N SER A 80 -6.17 -7.96 31.92
CA SER A 80 -6.26 -7.90 30.46
C SER A 80 -6.98 -6.61 30.03
N PRO A 81 -6.46 -5.90 29.01
CA PRO A 81 -7.07 -4.70 28.45
C PRO A 81 -8.31 -5.09 27.63
N GLY A 82 -9.41 -4.37 27.86
CA GLY A 82 -10.67 -4.62 27.19
C GLY A 82 -10.57 -4.43 25.67
N CYS A 83 -10.86 -5.49 24.92
CA CYS A 83 -11.19 -5.45 23.51
C CYS A 83 -12.55 -4.75 23.29
N GLY A 84 -12.53 -3.42 23.26
CA GLY A 84 -13.59 -2.61 22.68
C GLY A 84 -13.12 -2.06 21.33
N ASN A 85 -13.51 -2.69 20.22
CA ASN A 85 -13.42 -2.03 18.91
C ASN A 85 -14.44 -0.89 18.86
N PRO A 86 -14.07 0.36 18.52
CA PRO A 86 -14.96 1.20 17.75
C PRO A 86 -14.81 0.87 16.26
N PRO A 87 -15.88 0.99 15.45
CA PRO A 87 -15.71 1.13 14.01
C PRO A 87 -14.85 2.38 13.76
N ILE A 88 -14.07 2.37 12.67
CA ILE A 88 -13.37 3.55 12.13
C ILE A 88 -14.37 4.71 12.11
N SER A 89 -14.30 5.52 13.17
CA SER A 89 -15.18 6.64 13.38
C SER A 89 -14.45 7.80 12.75
N VAL A 90 -14.87 8.16 11.54
CA VAL A 90 -14.55 9.41 10.84
C VAL A 90 -14.85 10.65 11.73
N ARG A 91 -15.42 10.44 12.93
CA ARG A 91 -15.76 11.44 13.94
C ARG A 91 -14.61 11.82 14.89
N ALA A 92 -13.44 11.19 14.82
CA ALA A 92 -12.26 11.65 15.57
C ALA A 92 -11.51 12.81 14.89
N CYS A 93 -11.95 13.26 13.71
CA CYS A 93 -11.31 14.35 12.95
C CYS A 93 -11.71 15.77 13.40
N VAL A 94 -12.41 15.96 14.53
CA VAL A 94 -13.04 17.27 14.85
C VAL A 94 -12.35 18.04 15.98
N GLU A 95 -11.40 17.44 16.69
CA GLU A 95 -10.52 18.19 17.61
C GLU A 95 -9.12 18.31 17.01
N LEU A 96 -9.01 18.95 15.85
CA LEU A 96 -7.73 19.46 15.38
C LEU A 96 -7.28 20.54 16.37
N SER A 97 -6.51 20.11 17.37
CA SER A 97 -5.56 20.93 18.10
C SER A 97 -4.91 21.89 17.10
N SER A 98 -4.95 23.19 17.42
CA SER A 98 -4.34 24.30 16.69
C SER A 98 -3.28 23.83 15.68
N THR A 99 -3.64 23.79 14.40
CA THR A 99 -2.70 23.34 13.36
C THR A 99 -1.44 24.20 13.45
N PRO A 100 -0.24 23.58 13.57
CA PRO A 100 0.97 24.37 13.62
C PRO A 100 1.08 25.17 12.31
N ASP A 101 1.16 26.49 12.45
CA ASP A 101 1.44 27.36 11.32
C ASP A 101 2.87 27.09 10.88
N LEU A 102 3.00 26.56 9.67
CA LEU A 102 4.29 26.24 9.08
C LEU A 102 4.81 27.50 8.39
N SER A 103 5.90 28.05 8.89
CA SER A 103 6.57 29.15 8.20
C SER A 103 7.13 28.67 6.84
N PRO A 104 7.19 29.54 5.82
CA PRO A 104 7.78 29.20 4.53
C PRO A 104 9.20 28.60 4.63
N GLU A 105 10.01 29.09 5.56
CA GLU A 105 11.38 28.63 5.80
C GLU A 105 11.39 27.18 6.33
N LEU A 106 10.48 26.86 7.24
CA LEU A 106 10.34 25.50 7.77
C LEU A 106 9.87 24.54 6.67
N VAL A 107 8.89 24.93 5.84
CA VAL A 107 8.44 24.11 4.71
C VAL A 107 9.61 23.84 3.76
N LYS A 108 10.39 24.86 3.40
CA LYS A 108 11.57 24.70 2.55
C LYS A 108 12.57 23.71 3.15
N HIS A 109 12.91 23.86 4.43
CA HIS A 109 13.80 22.93 5.14
C HIS A 109 13.29 21.49 5.12
N LEU A 110 11.99 21.27 5.32
CA LEU A 110 11.39 19.93 5.28
C LEU A 110 11.47 19.31 3.88
N PHE A 111 11.31 20.11 2.83
CA PHE A 111 11.52 19.64 1.46
C PHE A 111 12.99 19.32 1.14
N ASP A 112 13.92 20.00 1.78
CA ASP A 112 15.35 19.69 1.65
C ASP A 112 15.68 18.40 2.42
N CYS A 113 15.08 18.18 3.59
CA CYS A 113 15.21 16.91 4.32
C CYS A 113 14.74 15.69 3.50
N LEU A 114 13.77 15.87 2.59
CA LEU A 114 13.24 14.76 1.77
C LEU A 114 14.36 14.04 1.00
N GLN A 115 15.40 14.74 0.56
CA GLN A 115 16.51 14.16 -0.22
C GLN A 115 17.30 13.07 0.52
N HIS A 116 17.15 12.99 1.84
CA HIS A 116 17.81 11.99 2.68
C HIS A 116 16.98 10.70 2.83
N PHE A 117 15.75 10.67 2.31
CA PHE A 117 14.94 9.46 2.24
C PHE A 117 15.20 8.73 0.93
N PRO A 118 15.45 7.41 0.93
CA PRO A 118 15.44 6.60 -0.29
C PRO A 118 14.14 6.76 -1.09
N GLU A 119 13.03 7.01 -0.40
CA GLU A 119 11.71 7.23 -0.98
C GLU A 119 11.58 8.52 -1.79
N SER A 120 12.50 9.48 -1.66
CA SER A 120 12.54 10.67 -2.52
C SER A 120 12.73 10.35 -4.00
N GLN A 121 13.27 9.16 -4.29
CA GLN A 121 13.44 8.65 -5.65
C GLN A 121 12.17 8.00 -6.21
N ASN A 122 11.02 8.10 -5.52
CA ASN A 122 9.80 7.46 -6.00
C ASN A 122 9.23 8.12 -7.25
N MET A 123 8.86 7.29 -8.23
CA MET A 123 8.46 7.71 -9.56
C MET A 123 7.28 8.68 -9.58
N PHE A 124 6.36 8.55 -8.63
CA PHE A 124 5.23 9.46 -8.54
C PHE A 124 5.60 10.82 -7.93
N PHE A 125 6.80 10.97 -7.36
CA PHE A 125 7.32 12.28 -6.98
C PHE A 125 7.79 13.03 -8.21
N ARG A 126 6.91 13.87 -8.73
CA ARG A 126 7.32 14.96 -9.62
C ARG A 126 7.87 16.10 -8.78
N SER A 127 9.01 15.86 -8.13
CA SER A 127 9.68 16.79 -7.22
C SER A 127 9.80 18.18 -7.83
N ASP A 128 10.14 18.26 -9.12
CA ASP A 128 10.34 19.54 -9.82
C ASP A 128 9.03 20.31 -10.01
N ALA A 129 7.95 19.62 -10.37
CA ALA A 129 6.64 20.23 -10.55
C ALA A 129 6.08 20.73 -9.21
N LEU A 130 6.21 19.91 -8.16
CA LEU A 130 5.78 20.28 -6.81
C LEU A 130 6.62 21.42 -6.24
N ARG A 131 7.95 21.40 -6.42
CA ARG A 131 8.84 22.50 -6.02
C ARG A 131 8.51 23.79 -6.77
N THR A 132 8.24 23.71 -8.07
CA THR A 132 7.81 24.88 -8.87
C THR A 132 6.50 25.46 -8.34
N ALA A 133 5.51 24.60 -8.03
CA ALA A 133 4.24 25.03 -7.45
C ALA A 133 4.44 25.69 -6.07
N LEU A 134 5.31 25.13 -5.23
CA LEU A 134 5.66 25.70 -3.92
C LEU A 134 6.36 27.05 -4.06
N HIS A 135 7.31 27.18 -4.99
CA HIS A 135 7.97 28.46 -5.25
C HIS A 135 6.96 29.54 -5.66
N SER A 136 6.05 29.22 -6.58
CA SER A 136 4.98 30.13 -7.00
C SER A 136 4.03 30.49 -5.85
N ALA A 137 3.80 29.57 -4.91
CA ALA A 137 3.01 29.77 -3.71
C ALA A 137 3.80 30.39 -2.53
N SER A 138 5.05 30.83 -2.73
CA SER A 138 5.94 31.30 -1.67
C SER A 138 6.02 30.33 -0.46
N TYR A 139 6.01 29.03 -0.75
CA TYR A 139 5.97 27.91 0.20
C TYR A 139 4.77 27.89 1.16
N GLN A 140 3.71 28.64 0.87
CA GLN A 140 2.46 28.57 1.62
C GLN A 140 1.62 27.40 1.12
N LEU A 141 1.52 26.33 1.94
CA LEU A 141 0.83 25.10 1.56
C LEU A 141 -0.66 25.31 1.25
N SER A 142 -1.31 26.26 1.91
CA SER A 142 -2.73 26.59 1.72
C SER A 142 -3.06 27.17 0.34
N LEU A 143 -2.06 27.69 -0.38
CA LEU A 143 -2.23 28.24 -1.72
C LEU A 143 -2.06 27.17 -2.82
N LEU A 144 -1.67 25.96 -2.46
CA LEU A 144 -1.55 24.86 -3.41
C LEU A 144 -2.93 24.29 -3.78
N PRO A 145 -3.07 23.74 -5.00
CA PRO A 145 -4.24 22.93 -5.34
C PRO A 145 -4.38 21.72 -4.42
N PRO A 146 -5.59 21.12 -4.29
CA PRO A 146 -5.86 20.10 -3.28
C PRO A 146 -4.91 18.90 -3.28
N GLN A 147 -4.62 18.31 -4.44
CA GLN A 147 -3.77 17.11 -4.51
C GLN A 147 -2.28 17.42 -4.20
N PRO A 148 -1.64 18.43 -4.82
CA PRO A 148 -0.31 18.88 -4.42
C PRO A 148 -0.23 19.31 -2.94
N HIS A 149 -1.29 19.91 -2.39
CA HIS A 149 -1.34 20.30 -0.98
C HIS A 149 -1.26 19.08 -0.05
N VAL A 150 -2.03 18.01 -0.33
CA VAL A 150 -1.95 16.76 0.45
C VAL A 150 -0.56 16.14 0.33
N LEU A 151 0.00 16.08 -0.87
CA LEU A 151 1.34 15.53 -1.09
C LEU A 151 2.40 16.31 -0.31
N ALA A 152 2.36 17.66 -0.37
CA ALA A 152 3.27 18.50 0.36
C ALA A 152 3.13 18.34 1.88
N ALA A 153 1.90 18.18 2.39
CA ALA A 153 1.67 17.89 3.80
C ALA A 153 2.27 16.53 4.22
N CYS A 154 2.11 15.49 3.39
CA CYS A 154 2.72 14.17 3.63
C CYS A 154 4.26 14.25 3.65
N ILE A 155 4.86 15.01 2.73
CA ILE A 155 6.31 15.25 2.71
C ILE A 155 6.76 15.97 3.98
N CYS A 156 6.04 17.03 4.39
CA CYS A 156 6.36 17.76 5.62
C CYS A 156 6.30 16.84 6.84
N ALA A 157 5.27 16.00 6.95
CA ALA A 157 5.14 15.02 8.03
C ALA A 157 6.29 14.01 8.03
N LEU A 158 6.63 13.42 6.88
CA LEU A 158 7.74 12.46 6.78
C LEU A 158 9.07 13.13 7.16
N SER A 159 9.37 14.28 6.57
CA SER A 159 10.62 14.99 6.80
C SER A 159 10.78 15.49 8.23
N ALA A 160 9.69 15.78 8.93
CA ALA A 160 9.73 16.15 10.34
C ALA A 160 10.32 15.04 11.23
N SER A 161 10.27 13.78 10.80
CA SER A 161 10.86 12.65 11.54
C SER A 161 12.40 12.69 11.62
N ILE A 162 13.06 13.36 10.67
CA ILE A 162 14.51 13.51 10.62
C ILE A 162 15.00 14.95 10.74
N SER A 163 14.11 15.94 10.64
CA SER A 163 14.44 17.36 10.64
C SER A 163 15.24 17.80 11.88
N PHE A 164 16.18 18.72 11.69
CA PHE A 164 16.91 19.38 12.77
C PHE A 164 16.55 20.86 12.91
N HIS A 165 15.44 21.30 12.31
CA HIS A 165 15.03 22.70 12.39
C HIS A 165 14.69 23.13 13.83
N PRO A 166 15.11 24.32 14.28
CA PRO A 166 14.84 24.78 15.64
C PRO A 166 13.35 24.81 16.02
N SER A 167 12.46 25.11 15.06
CA SER A 167 11.00 25.06 15.29
C SER A 167 10.43 23.66 15.54
N ILE A 168 11.19 22.60 15.23
CA ILE A 168 10.79 21.20 15.45
C ILE A 168 11.48 20.63 16.69
N ILE A 169 12.80 20.75 16.79
CA ILE A 169 13.58 20.12 17.85
C ILE A 169 13.97 21.06 19.00
N GLY A 170 13.64 22.35 18.89
CA GLY A 170 14.13 23.39 19.78
C GLY A 170 15.61 23.73 19.52
N PRO A 171 16.26 24.47 20.44
CA PRO A 171 17.69 24.76 20.36
C PRO A 171 18.51 23.47 20.20
N SER A 172 19.41 23.47 19.22
CA SER A 172 20.21 22.30 18.86
C SER A 172 21.54 22.75 18.26
N THR A 173 22.59 21.97 18.49
CA THR A 173 23.89 22.11 17.86
C THR A 173 23.94 21.51 16.45
N ILE A 174 22.93 20.72 16.07
CA ILE A 174 22.86 20.07 14.76
C ILE A 174 22.55 21.09 13.67
N ALA A 175 23.49 21.28 12.75
CA ALA A 175 23.32 22.13 11.57
C ALA A 175 23.26 21.34 10.24
N SER A 176 23.72 20.09 10.22
CA SER A 176 23.77 19.25 9.01
C SER A 176 23.70 17.76 9.35
N PHE A 177 23.11 16.95 8.46
CA PHE A 177 23.13 15.49 8.52
C PHE A 177 24.53 14.87 8.31
N THR A 178 25.49 15.66 7.82
CA THR A 178 26.86 15.23 7.56
C THR A 178 27.83 15.60 8.68
N ASP A 179 27.33 16.15 9.79
CA ASP A 179 28.18 16.53 10.92
C ASP A 179 28.74 15.29 11.64
N PRO A 180 30.04 14.99 11.54
CA PRO A 180 30.63 13.79 12.14
C PRO A 180 30.67 13.87 13.67
N ALA A 181 30.59 15.07 14.26
CA ALA A 181 30.55 15.23 15.72
C ALA A 181 29.21 14.73 16.31
N THR A 182 28.14 14.84 15.53
CA THR A 182 26.79 14.40 15.91
C THR A 182 26.47 13.00 15.38
N PHE A 183 26.82 12.72 14.12
CA PHE A 183 26.43 11.50 13.41
C PHE A 183 27.63 10.56 13.27
N PHE A 184 27.88 9.74 14.30
CA PHE A 184 28.90 8.71 14.31
C PHE A 184 28.35 7.35 14.80
N ALA A 185 29.08 6.28 14.54
CA ALA A 185 28.69 4.94 14.98
C ALA A 185 28.63 4.87 16.52
N GLY A 186 27.43 4.63 17.06
CA GLY A 186 27.19 4.62 18.51
C GLY A 186 26.67 5.93 19.10
N ALA A 187 26.48 6.98 18.29
CA ALA A 187 25.84 8.21 18.75
C ALA A 187 24.40 7.95 19.24
N ASP A 188 24.06 8.47 20.42
CA ASP A 188 22.69 8.38 20.94
C ASP A 188 21.85 9.55 20.44
N LEU A 189 20.99 9.26 19.46
CA LEU A 189 20.11 10.26 18.86
C LEU A 189 18.68 10.24 19.41
N ARG A 190 18.41 9.45 20.46
CA ARG A 190 17.05 9.24 20.99
C ARG A 190 16.42 10.53 21.49
N GLU A 191 17.19 11.42 22.13
CA GLU A 191 16.69 12.70 22.63
C GLU A 191 16.14 13.57 21.49
N TYR A 192 16.82 13.62 20.34
CA TYR A 192 16.33 14.34 19.16
C TYR A 192 15.03 13.72 18.64
N GLY A 193 14.93 12.39 18.62
CA GLY A 193 13.70 11.69 18.27
C GLY A 193 12.51 12.05 19.18
N VAL A 194 12.74 12.09 20.49
CA VAL A 194 11.72 12.49 21.49
C VAL A 194 11.27 13.93 21.24
N ARG A 195 12.19 14.85 20.97
CA ARG A 195 11.88 16.26 20.71
C ARG A 195 11.10 16.47 19.40
N ARG A 196 11.36 15.69 18.35
CA ARG A 196 10.60 15.73 17.08
C ARG A 196 9.19 15.21 17.22
N ALA A 197 8.96 14.23 18.10
CA ALA A 197 7.74 13.43 18.13
C ALA A 197 6.44 14.26 18.18
N PRO A 198 6.31 15.34 18.98
CA PRO A 198 5.08 16.14 19.01
C PRO A 198 4.76 16.80 17.67
N MET A 199 5.74 17.47 17.06
CA MET A 199 5.56 18.14 15.77
C MET A 199 5.32 17.13 14.64
N TYR A 200 6.07 16.03 14.62
CA TYR A 200 5.86 14.93 13.68
C TYR A 200 4.42 14.41 13.73
N ARG A 201 3.89 14.13 14.93
CA ARG A 201 2.51 13.65 15.11
C ARG A 201 1.49 14.67 14.63
N ALA A 202 1.65 15.94 15.00
CA ALA A 202 0.75 17.00 14.56
C ALA A 202 0.71 17.15 13.03
N LEU A 203 1.87 17.04 12.37
CA LEU A 203 1.95 17.08 10.91
C LEU A 203 1.39 15.83 10.24
N TYR A 204 1.61 14.66 10.83
CA TYR A 204 1.02 13.41 10.37
C TYR A 204 -0.52 13.46 10.44
N GLU A 205 -1.08 13.86 11.58
CA GLU A 205 -2.54 13.98 11.77
C GLU A 205 -3.14 14.98 10.78
N ARG A 206 -2.47 16.11 10.55
CA ARG A 206 -2.87 17.09 9.53
C ARG A 206 -2.84 16.50 8.12
N ALA A 207 -1.76 15.81 7.74
CA ALA A 207 -1.64 15.20 6.43
C ALA A 207 -2.73 14.13 6.21
N PHE A 208 -3.01 13.33 7.23
CA PHE A 208 -4.08 12.33 7.22
C PHE A 208 -5.45 12.99 7.04
N ALA A 209 -5.76 14.04 7.80
CA ALA A 209 -7.03 14.76 7.70
C ALA A 209 -7.23 15.35 6.28
N LEU A 210 -6.21 16.02 5.74
CA LEU A 210 -6.23 16.56 4.38
C LEU A 210 -6.43 15.45 3.33
N ALA A 211 -5.79 14.30 3.49
CA ALA A 211 -5.93 13.16 2.59
C ALA A 211 -7.36 12.58 2.60
N CYS A 212 -7.99 12.52 3.77
CA CYS A 212 -9.39 12.12 3.91
C CYS A 212 -10.33 13.13 3.24
N GLU A 213 -10.14 14.42 3.51
CA GLU A 213 -10.96 15.50 2.95
C GLU A 213 -10.88 15.55 1.42
N ALA A 214 -9.66 15.47 0.87
CA ALA A 214 -9.41 15.47 -0.56
C ALA A 214 -9.73 14.12 -1.24
N ARG A 215 -10.18 13.11 -0.48
CA ARG A 215 -10.58 11.78 -0.97
C ARG A 215 -9.53 11.12 -1.88
N ILE A 216 -8.26 11.26 -1.53
CA ILE A 216 -7.15 10.85 -2.41
C ILE A 216 -7.17 9.38 -2.80
N HIS A 217 -7.81 8.52 -1.98
CA HIS A 217 -7.93 7.08 -2.20
C HIS A 217 -8.87 6.69 -3.37
N VAL A 218 -9.70 7.62 -3.85
CA VAL A 218 -10.63 7.39 -4.98
C VAL A 218 -10.13 8.10 -6.22
N ASP A 219 -9.71 9.36 -6.08
CA ASP A 219 -9.41 10.22 -7.21
C ASP A 219 -8.00 9.91 -7.73
N VAL A 220 -7.91 9.35 -8.93
CA VAL A 220 -6.62 8.88 -9.46
C VAL A 220 -5.81 10.01 -10.06
N SER A 221 -4.68 10.31 -9.42
CA SER A 221 -3.62 11.18 -9.93
C SER A 221 -2.25 10.68 -9.47
N GLU A 222 -1.17 11.18 -10.09
CA GLU A 222 0.21 10.89 -9.65
C GLU A 222 0.44 11.40 -8.23
N ASP A 223 -0.01 12.63 -7.91
CA ASP A 223 0.12 13.22 -6.57
C ASP A 223 -0.62 12.40 -5.51
N ASN A 224 -1.81 11.88 -5.83
CA ASN A 224 -2.59 11.06 -4.90
C ASN A 224 -1.96 9.67 -4.71
N ALA A 225 -1.37 9.09 -5.76
CA ALA A 225 -0.59 7.86 -5.64
C ALA A 225 0.63 8.07 -4.74
N ALA A 226 1.41 9.12 -4.97
CA ALA A 226 2.55 9.48 -4.13
C ALA A 226 2.14 9.75 -2.67
N SER A 227 1.02 10.45 -2.46
CA SER A 227 0.47 10.72 -1.13
C SER A 227 0.06 9.44 -0.41
N CYS A 228 -0.63 8.51 -1.08
CA CYS A 228 -0.98 7.20 -0.51
C CYS A 228 0.28 6.39 -0.15
N PHE A 229 1.31 6.42 -0.99
CA PHE A 229 2.58 5.76 -0.69
C PHE A 229 3.25 6.35 0.57
N LEU A 230 3.29 7.68 0.70
CA LEU A 230 3.86 8.34 1.87
C LEU A 230 3.05 8.10 3.14
N LEU A 231 1.73 8.13 3.06
CA LEU A 231 0.88 7.84 4.21
C LEU A 231 1.05 6.40 4.69
N ASP A 232 1.23 5.44 3.78
CA ASP A 232 1.60 4.07 4.18
C ASP A 232 2.95 4.02 4.90
N LEU A 233 3.96 4.73 4.39
CA LEU A 233 5.26 4.82 5.07
C LEU A 233 5.12 5.44 6.47
N LEU A 234 4.37 6.53 6.59
CA LEU A 234 4.09 7.17 7.87
C LEU A 234 3.34 6.24 8.83
N GLU A 235 2.35 5.48 8.34
CA GLU A 235 1.65 4.48 9.13
C GLU A 235 2.57 3.34 9.60
N ARG A 236 3.52 2.91 8.76
CA ARG A 236 4.54 1.91 9.14
C ARG A 236 5.45 2.44 10.26
N LEU A 237 5.87 3.70 10.18
CA LEU A 237 6.66 4.34 11.25
C LEU A 237 5.89 4.43 12.57
N ASN A 238 4.57 4.56 12.50
CA ASN A 238 3.67 4.56 13.66
C ASN A 238 3.17 3.16 14.08
N ALA A 239 3.69 2.09 13.46
CA ALA A 239 3.28 0.71 13.72
C ALA A 239 1.76 0.47 13.63
N ALA A 240 1.10 1.16 12.69
CA ALA A 240 -0.35 1.02 12.50
C ALA A 240 -0.72 -0.44 12.13
N PRO A 241 -1.81 -1.00 12.71
CA PRO A 241 -2.17 -2.40 12.50
C PRO A 241 -2.80 -2.65 11.11
N SER A 242 -3.42 -1.63 10.52
CA SER A 242 -4.00 -1.68 9.19
C SER A 242 -3.21 -0.80 8.23
N ARG A 243 -3.16 -1.17 6.95
CA ARG A 243 -2.48 -0.41 5.90
C ARG A 243 -3.41 -0.14 4.72
N PRO A 244 -4.43 0.72 4.88
CA PRO A 244 -5.35 1.05 3.78
C PRO A 244 -4.65 1.79 2.64
N TRP A 245 -3.66 2.63 2.94
CA TRP A 245 -3.04 3.49 1.92
C TRP A 245 -2.18 2.72 0.92
N VAL A 246 -1.53 1.62 1.31
CA VAL A 246 -0.84 0.78 0.32
C VAL A 246 -1.82 0.12 -0.65
N ALA A 247 -3.02 -0.27 -0.20
CA ALA A 247 -4.04 -0.81 -1.10
C ALA A 247 -4.55 0.26 -2.08
N SER A 248 -4.80 1.48 -1.60
CA SER A 248 -5.12 2.63 -2.44
C SER A 248 -3.99 2.93 -3.42
N PHE A 249 -2.74 3.00 -2.96
CA PHE A 249 -1.56 3.21 -3.79
C PHE A 249 -1.47 2.19 -4.92
N VAL A 250 -1.60 0.89 -4.62
CA VAL A 250 -1.58 -0.18 -5.63
C VAL A 250 -2.71 0.02 -6.64
N SER A 251 -3.91 0.41 -6.19
CA SER A 251 -5.04 0.71 -7.07
C SER A 251 -4.73 1.89 -8.02
N HIS A 252 -4.16 2.98 -7.50
CA HIS A 252 -3.72 4.11 -8.33
C HIS A 252 -2.64 3.68 -9.32
N ALA A 253 -1.64 2.93 -8.87
CA ALA A 253 -0.54 2.45 -9.71
C ALA A 253 -1.06 1.60 -10.88
N ARG A 254 -2.02 0.70 -10.65
CA ARG A 254 -2.69 -0.09 -11.70
C ARG A 254 -3.34 0.80 -12.76
N ILE A 255 -4.13 1.78 -12.32
CA ILE A 255 -4.87 2.65 -13.24
C ILE A 255 -3.92 3.57 -14.00
N LEU A 256 -2.92 4.13 -13.34
CA LEU A 256 -1.89 4.98 -13.96
C LEU A 256 -1.01 4.17 -14.93
N GLY A 257 -0.69 2.92 -14.59
CA GLY A 257 0.07 2.03 -15.46
C GLY A 257 -0.69 1.57 -16.70
N GLY A 258 -1.98 1.30 -16.57
CA GLY A 258 -2.84 0.89 -17.68
C GLY A 258 -3.09 1.98 -18.73
N LYS A 259 -2.92 3.26 -18.36
CA LYS A 259 -3.06 4.40 -19.30
C LYS A 259 -1.92 4.51 -20.31
N GLY A 260 -0.96 3.57 -20.29
CA GLY A 260 0.12 3.49 -21.27
C GLY A 260 0.93 4.77 -21.31
N ASN A 261 1.58 5.12 -20.19
CA ASN A 261 2.35 6.36 -20.11
C ASN A 261 3.54 6.29 -21.10
N PRO A 262 3.52 7.03 -22.23
CA PRO A 262 4.57 6.95 -23.24
C PRO A 262 5.90 7.55 -22.74
N ARG A 263 5.92 8.08 -21.52
CA ARG A 263 7.08 8.74 -20.91
C ARG A 263 7.89 7.86 -19.97
N ARG A 264 7.58 6.55 -19.84
CA ARG A 264 8.33 5.68 -18.93
C ARG A 264 9.79 5.57 -19.34
N ARG A 265 10.68 6.27 -18.63
CA ARG A 265 12.12 6.17 -18.86
C ARG A 265 12.60 4.75 -18.52
N PRO A 266 13.63 4.21 -19.19
CA PRO A 266 14.17 2.87 -18.89
C PRO A 266 14.53 2.63 -17.41
N GLY A 267 14.79 3.67 -16.61
CA GLY A 267 15.03 3.56 -15.16
C GLY A 267 13.77 3.49 -14.29
N GLU A 268 12.62 3.90 -14.81
CA GLU A 268 11.36 3.93 -14.05
C GLU A 268 10.87 2.51 -13.71
N TRP A 269 11.05 1.55 -14.62
CA TRP A 269 10.72 0.14 -14.38
C TRP A 269 11.41 -0.44 -13.14
N ASN A 270 12.67 -0.05 -12.90
CA ASN A 270 13.43 -0.51 -11.74
C ASN A 270 12.83 -0.01 -10.43
N HIS A 271 12.20 1.16 -10.44
CA HIS A 271 11.56 1.72 -9.25
C HIS A 271 10.31 0.94 -8.83
N PHE A 272 9.42 0.60 -9.76
CA PHE A 272 8.27 -0.25 -9.41
C PHE A 272 8.71 -1.63 -8.91
N ASN A 273 9.76 -2.19 -9.50
CA ASN A 273 10.33 -3.43 -8.99
C ASN A 273 10.87 -3.27 -7.58
N SER A 274 11.57 -2.18 -7.26
CA SER A 274 12.11 -2.00 -5.91
C SER A 274 11.00 -1.82 -4.86
N VAL A 275 9.93 -1.10 -5.19
CA VAL A 275 8.74 -0.95 -4.32
C VAL A 275 8.04 -2.29 -4.12
N MET A 276 7.79 -3.05 -5.19
CA MET A 276 7.15 -4.36 -5.10
C MET A 276 8.01 -5.38 -4.35
N PHE A 277 9.33 -5.35 -4.59
CA PHE A 277 10.31 -6.17 -3.89
C PHE A 277 10.33 -5.86 -2.40
N ALA A 278 10.45 -4.58 -2.02
CA ALA A 278 10.46 -4.16 -0.63
C ALA A 278 9.16 -4.56 0.09
N GLU A 279 8.00 -4.37 -0.57
CA GLU A 279 6.73 -4.78 0.02
C GLU A 279 6.57 -6.30 0.09
N ALA A 280 7.07 -7.04 -0.89
CA ALA A 280 7.08 -8.49 -0.86
C ALA A 280 7.93 -9.04 0.32
N LEU A 281 9.11 -8.47 0.54
CA LEU A 281 9.94 -8.80 1.71
C LEU A 281 9.22 -8.46 3.03
N ALA A 282 8.63 -7.28 3.11
CA ALA A 282 7.90 -6.84 4.31
C ALA A 282 6.65 -7.69 4.58
N ALA A 283 5.97 -8.16 3.53
CA ALA A 283 4.84 -9.06 3.62
C ALA A 283 5.27 -10.45 4.11
N MET A 284 6.38 -10.99 3.59
CA MET A 284 6.95 -12.25 4.08
C MET A 284 7.33 -12.17 5.56
N ALA A 285 8.03 -11.10 5.97
CA ALA A 285 8.44 -10.91 7.37
C ALA A 285 7.25 -10.86 8.33
N ARG A 286 6.11 -10.31 7.88
CA ARG A 286 4.87 -10.20 8.66
C ARG A 286 3.89 -11.35 8.43
N ARG A 287 4.22 -12.31 7.55
CA ARG A 287 3.34 -13.39 7.09
C ARG A 287 2.00 -12.89 6.53
N THR A 288 1.98 -11.71 5.94
CA THR A 288 0.80 -11.15 5.28
C THR A 288 0.81 -11.46 3.78
N PRO A 289 -0.34 -11.42 3.09
CA PRO A 289 -0.37 -11.54 1.64
C PRO A 289 0.41 -10.40 0.97
N VAL A 290 1.10 -10.72 -0.14
CA VAL A 290 1.70 -9.69 -1.00
C VAL A 290 0.58 -9.00 -1.78
N LEU A 291 0.55 -7.67 -1.75
CA LEU A 291 -0.55 -6.88 -2.30
C LEU A 291 -0.56 -6.77 -3.83
N PHE A 292 0.62 -6.92 -4.44
CA PHE A 292 0.79 -6.91 -5.88
C PHE A 292 0.55 -8.30 -6.45
N THR A 293 -0.25 -8.40 -7.51
CA THR A 293 -0.46 -9.64 -8.25
C THR A 293 0.63 -9.83 -9.30
N TYR A 294 0.67 -11.02 -9.93
CA TYR A 294 1.57 -11.25 -11.06
C TYR A 294 1.31 -10.27 -12.22
N ASN A 295 0.05 -10.00 -12.51
CA ASN A 295 -0.33 -9.07 -13.58
C ASN A 295 0.08 -7.63 -13.25
N ASP A 296 0.02 -7.23 -11.98
CA ASP A 296 0.52 -5.91 -11.56
C ASP A 296 2.03 -5.81 -11.78
N GLN A 297 2.75 -6.89 -11.49
CA GLN A 297 4.18 -6.97 -11.72
C GLN A 297 4.49 -6.77 -13.21
N LEU A 298 3.82 -7.49 -14.11
CA LEU A 298 4.03 -7.31 -15.56
C LEU A 298 3.61 -5.91 -16.04
N LEU A 299 2.50 -5.38 -15.52
CA LEU A 299 1.98 -4.06 -15.88
C LEU A 299 2.91 -2.91 -15.46
N LEU A 300 3.48 -3.01 -14.26
CA LEU A 300 4.27 -1.94 -13.64
C LEU A 300 5.77 -2.06 -13.92
N SER A 301 6.26 -3.28 -14.11
CA SER A 301 7.69 -3.60 -14.23
C SER A 301 8.14 -4.06 -15.60
N GLY A 302 7.21 -4.26 -16.54
CA GLY A 302 7.50 -4.64 -17.92
C GLY A 302 7.39 -6.15 -18.15
N SER A 303 7.98 -6.62 -19.25
CA SER A 303 7.96 -8.03 -19.62
C SER A 303 8.62 -8.91 -18.56
N GLU A 304 8.23 -10.18 -18.50
CA GLU A 304 8.89 -11.16 -17.63
C GLU A 304 10.39 -11.25 -17.98
N PRO A 305 11.31 -11.15 -16.99
CA PRO A 305 12.73 -11.36 -17.22
C PRO A 305 13.02 -12.83 -17.58
N PRO A 306 14.23 -13.13 -18.08
CA PRO A 306 14.68 -14.50 -18.25
C PRO A 306 14.54 -15.33 -16.96
N ALA A 307 14.38 -16.64 -17.11
CA ALA A 307 14.38 -17.58 -15.99
C ALA A 307 15.69 -17.46 -15.19
N LEU A 308 15.66 -17.80 -13.89
CA LEU A 308 16.81 -17.65 -12.99
C LEU A 308 18.05 -18.42 -13.49
N GLU A 309 17.86 -19.61 -14.05
CA GLU A 309 18.92 -20.44 -14.61
C GLU A 309 19.57 -19.78 -15.84
N GLN A 310 18.74 -19.22 -16.74
CA GLN A 310 19.22 -18.52 -17.93
C GLN A 310 19.94 -17.22 -17.56
N LEU A 311 19.43 -16.50 -16.56
CA LEU A 311 20.06 -15.31 -16.01
C LEU A 311 21.44 -15.64 -15.41
N LEU A 312 21.53 -16.70 -14.60
CA LEU A 312 22.80 -17.15 -14.03
C LEU A 312 23.81 -17.50 -15.13
N GLN A 313 23.40 -18.28 -16.14
CA GLN A 313 24.25 -18.62 -17.29
C GLN A 313 24.74 -17.38 -18.04
N SER A 314 23.84 -16.41 -18.27
CA SER A 314 24.16 -15.15 -18.94
C SER A 314 25.17 -14.31 -18.15
N LEU A 315 24.98 -14.22 -16.83
CA LEU A 315 25.90 -13.51 -15.94
C LEU A 315 27.26 -14.19 -15.85
N GLN A 316 27.31 -15.53 -15.82
CA GLN A 316 28.56 -16.28 -15.85
C GLN A 316 29.33 -16.02 -17.16
N ALA A 317 28.66 -16.10 -18.31
CA ALA A 317 29.28 -15.80 -19.60
C ALA A 317 29.79 -14.34 -19.66
N MET A 318 29.00 -13.38 -19.19
CA MET A 318 29.41 -11.97 -19.14
C MET A 318 30.57 -11.74 -18.18
N SER A 319 30.62 -12.42 -17.03
CA SER A 319 31.72 -12.30 -16.06
C SER A 319 33.06 -12.80 -16.62
N GLN A 320 33.03 -13.77 -17.52
CA GLN A 320 34.23 -14.27 -18.20
C GLN A 320 34.68 -13.31 -19.32
N ALA A 321 33.73 -12.64 -19.98
CA ALA A 321 34.00 -11.77 -21.11
C ALA A 321 34.32 -10.31 -20.73
N SER A 322 33.78 -9.80 -19.62
CA SER A 322 33.83 -8.40 -19.24
C SER A 322 34.35 -8.21 -17.82
N LYS A 323 35.31 -7.28 -17.64
CA LYS A 323 35.81 -6.85 -16.32
C LYS A 323 34.92 -5.80 -15.64
N LYS A 324 33.85 -5.32 -16.29
CA LYS A 324 33.02 -4.22 -15.76
C LYS A 324 31.90 -4.75 -14.87
N VAL A 325 32.21 -4.89 -13.57
CA VAL A 325 31.27 -5.39 -12.55
C VAL A 325 29.97 -4.58 -12.45
N ALA A 326 30.06 -3.26 -12.60
CA ALA A 326 28.88 -2.39 -12.52
C ALA A 326 27.79 -2.77 -13.54
N HIS A 327 28.19 -3.23 -14.74
CA HIS A 327 27.25 -3.69 -15.75
C HIS A 327 26.56 -5.01 -15.35
N LEU A 328 27.30 -5.94 -14.75
CA LEU A 328 26.74 -7.20 -14.24
C LEU A 328 25.71 -6.93 -13.15
N ALA A 329 26.05 -6.06 -12.19
CA ALA A 329 25.16 -5.68 -11.11
C ALA A 329 23.87 -5.04 -11.65
N PHE A 330 23.99 -4.05 -12.54
CA PHE A 330 22.83 -3.39 -13.12
C PHE A 330 21.92 -4.35 -13.90
N PHE A 331 22.52 -5.29 -14.65
CA PHE A 331 21.78 -6.31 -15.40
C PHE A 331 21.06 -7.31 -14.49
N ALA A 332 21.63 -7.65 -13.34
CA ALA A 332 21.06 -8.62 -12.42
C ALA A 332 19.97 -8.05 -11.49
N VAL A 333 20.04 -6.75 -11.14
CA VAL A 333 19.16 -6.12 -10.15
C VAL A 333 17.68 -6.26 -10.50
N TRP A 334 17.29 -5.91 -11.72
CA TRP A 334 15.89 -5.97 -12.15
C TRP A 334 15.30 -7.39 -12.14
N PRO A 335 15.93 -8.39 -12.81
CA PRO A 335 15.45 -9.76 -12.77
C PRO A 335 15.40 -10.36 -11.35
N CYS A 336 16.39 -10.05 -10.50
CA CYS A 336 16.43 -10.56 -9.14
C CYS A 336 15.25 -10.01 -8.32
N MET A 337 15.00 -8.70 -8.36
CA MET A 337 13.84 -8.10 -7.68
C MET A 337 12.53 -8.69 -8.18
N PHE A 338 12.42 -8.93 -9.48
CA PHE A 338 11.24 -9.56 -10.07
C PHE A 338 11.01 -10.97 -9.53
N HIS A 339 12.04 -11.83 -9.58
CA HIS A 339 11.95 -13.21 -9.12
C HIS A 339 11.73 -13.32 -7.61
N VAL A 340 12.36 -12.47 -6.80
CA VAL A 340 12.09 -12.45 -5.34
C VAL A 340 10.65 -12.05 -5.04
N THR A 341 10.09 -11.05 -5.74
CA THR A 341 8.68 -10.67 -5.58
C THR A 341 7.74 -11.82 -5.93
N ARG A 342 8.05 -12.59 -6.98
CA ARG A 342 7.30 -13.80 -7.36
C ARG A 342 7.42 -14.90 -6.32
N LEU A 343 8.64 -15.20 -5.86
CA LEU A 343 8.89 -16.23 -4.84
C LEU A 343 8.21 -15.90 -3.52
N ALA A 344 8.16 -14.63 -3.13
CA ALA A 344 7.44 -14.19 -1.93
C ALA A 344 5.93 -14.49 -2.01
N ARG A 345 5.33 -14.30 -3.20
CA ARG A 345 3.93 -14.67 -3.45
C ARG A 345 3.73 -16.17 -3.37
N ASP A 346 4.57 -16.93 -4.06
CA ASP A 346 4.52 -18.40 -4.03
C ASP A 346 4.70 -18.94 -2.60
N LEU A 347 5.60 -18.36 -1.81
CA LEU A 347 5.81 -18.70 -0.41
C LEU A 347 4.55 -18.45 0.42
N HIS A 348 3.85 -17.34 0.22
CA HIS A 348 2.60 -17.06 0.92
C HIS A 348 1.49 -18.03 0.45
N ASP A 349 1.26 -18.13 -0.84
CA ASP A 349 0.10 -18.83 -1.41
C ASP A 349 0.19 -20.35 -1.26
N LYS A 350 1.40 -20.93 -1.29
CA LYS A 350 1.60 -22.39 -1.38
C LYS A 350 2.25 -23.03 -0.16
N ILE A 351 2.92 -22.26 0.70
CA ILE A 351 3.76 -22.83 1.78
C ILE A 351 3.36 -22.28 3.15
N SER A 352 3.45 -20.97 3.33
CA SER A 352 3.47 -20.33 4.65
C SER A 352 2.22 -19.54 5.00
N GLY A 353 1.37 -19.20 4.03
CA GLY A 353 0.16 -18.41 4.26
C GLY A 353 -0.95 -19.20 4.97
N ASP A 354 -1.91 -18.47 5.53
CA ASP A 354 -2.96 -19.05 6.39
C ASP A 354 -3.80 -20.13 5.68
N TYR A 355 -4.02 -19.99 4.37
CA TYR A 355 -4.70 -20.99 3.56
C TYR A 355 -3.81 -22.21 3.29
N ALA A 356 -2.57 -22.00 2.87
CA ALA A 356 -1.61 -23.08 2.59
C ALA A 356 -1.42 -23.99 3.80
N ARG A 357 -1.28 -23.42 5.00
CA ARG A 357 -1.08 -24.17 6.26
C ARG A 357 -2.27 -25.02 6.69
N ARG A 358 -3.45 -24.84 6.08
CA ARG A 358 -4.63 -25.70 6.33
C ARG A 358 -4.65 -26.95 5.46
N HIS A 359 -3.70 -27.09 4.54
CA HIS A 359 -3.57 -28.21 3.63
C HIS A 359 -2.25 -28.94 3.91
N PRO A 360 -2.10 -30.21 3.46
CA PRO A 360 -0.82 -30.89 3.48
C PRO A 360 0.25 -30.06 2.77
N LEU A 361 1.49 -30.09 3.30
CA LEU A 361 2.60 -29.33 2.74
C LEU A 361 2.84 -29.73 1.27
N ALA A 362 2.82 -28.75 0.37
CA ALA A 362 3.15 -28.97 -1.03
C ALA A 362 4.67 -29.12 -1.20
N GLU A 363 5.20 -30.34 -1.00
CA GLU A 363 6.64 -30.64 -1.04
C GLU A 363 7.31 -30.11 -2.32
N GLY A 364 6.67 -30.29 -3.48
CA GLY A 364 7.18 -29.76 -4.74
C GLY A 364 7.33 -28.23 -4.76
N ALA A 365 6.43 -27.49 -4.09
CA ALA A 365 6.54 -26.04 -3.98
C ALA A 365 7.71 -25.63 -3.07
N VAL A 366 7.96 -26.39 -1.99
CA VAL A 366 9.10 -26.17 -1.10
C VAL A 366 10.42 -26.42 -1.82
N ILE A 367 10.53 -27.55 -2.53
CA ILE A 367 11.73 -27.90 -3.32
C ILE A 367 12.01 -26.82 -4.37
N HIS A 368 10.99 -26.41 -5.12
CA HIS A 368 11.12 -25.33 -6.10
C HIS A 368 11.60 -24.03 -5.45
N PHE A 369 10.97 -23.62 -4.34
CA PHE A 369 11.34 -22.39 -3.63
C PHE A 369 12.80 -22.41 -3.15
N LEU A 370 13.25 -23.50 -2.54
CA LEU A 370 14.64 -23.67 -2.08
C LEU A 370 15.64 -23.69 -3.25
N SER A 371 15.29 -24.35 -4.36
CA SER A 371 16.11 -24.36 -5.58
C SER A 371 16.25 -22.94 -6.14
N SER A 372 15.15 -22.19 -6.28
CA SER A 372 15.19 -20.81 -6.76
C SER A 372 16.00 -19.90 -5.85
N LEU A 373 15.91 -20.06 -4.52
CA LEU A 373 16.73 -19.31 -3.57
C LEU A 373 18.23 -19.62 -3.73
N SER A 374 18.58 -20.89 -3.97
CA SER A 374 19.97 -21.30 -4.18
C SER A 374 20.56 -20.67 -5.47
N ILE A 375 19.75 -20.57 -6.53
CA ILE A 375 20.15 -19.90 -7.77
C ILE A 375 20.29 -18.40 -7.54
N LEU A 376 19.35 -17.76 -6.84
CA LEU A 376 19.45 -16.33 -6.48
C LEU A 376 20.70 -16.05 -5.64
N GLN A 377 21.02 -16.89 -4.66
CA GLN A 377 22.25 -16.78 -3.88
C GLN A 377 23.49 -16.90 -4.76
N SER A 378 23.48 -17.81 -5.75
CA SER A 378 24.58 -17.96 -6.71
C SER A 378 24.76 -16.71 -7.57
N ILE A 379 23.65 -16.12 -8.04
CA ILE A 379 23.65 -14.85 -8.79
C ILE A 379 24.22 -13.72 -7.92
N LEU A 380 23.73 -13.57 -6.69
CA LEU A 380 24.21 -12.53 -5.76
C LEU A 380 25.69 -12.71 -5.43
N SER A 381 26.15 -13.94 -5.21
CA SER A 381 27.55 -14.24 -4.96
C SER A 381 28.42 -13.87 -6.16
N LEU A 382 27.98 -14.18 -7.38
CA LEU A 382 28.70 -13.79 -8.60
C LEU A 382 28.80 -12.26 -8.76
N VAL A 383 27.75 -11.53 -8.41
CA VAL A 383 27.71 -10.06 -8.50
C VAL A 383 28.56 -9.42 -7.39
N LEU A 384 28.44 -9.89 -6.15
CA LEU A 384 29.06 -9.25 -4.97
C LEU A 384 30.51 -9.67 -4.73
N MET A 385 30.90 -10.90 -5.08
CA MET A 385 32.27 -11.40 -4.86
C MET A 385 33.26 -10.94 -5.92
N HIS A 386 32.85 -10.06 -6.85
CA HIS A 386 33.79 -9.52 -7.82
C HIS A 386 34.69 -8.47 -7.14
N PRO A 387 36.03 -8.64 -7.19
CA PRO A 387 36.98 -7.86 -6.38
C PRO A 387 36.89 -6.34 -6.55
N ASP A 388 36.46 -5.84 -7.71
CA ASP A 388 36.40 -4.41 -8.01
C ASP A 388 35.27 -3.64 -7.30
N LEU A 389 34.23 -4.32 -6.77
CA LEU A 389 33.24 -3.65 -5.90
C LEU A 389 33.78 -3.36 -4.50
N SER A 390 34.82 -4.10 -4.08
CA SER A 390 35.45 -3.94 -2.77
C SER A 390 36.46 -2.79 -2.74
N SER A 391 36.96 -2.38 -3.90
CA SER A 391 38.00 -1.33 -4.05
C SER A 391 37.44 0.04 -4.44
N ALA A 392 36.15 0.16 -4.79
CA ALA A 392 35.52 1.40 -5.27
C ALA A 392 35.19 2.45 -4.19
N ASN A 393 35.79 2.38 -2.99
CA ASN A 393 35.62 3.40 -1.94
C ASN A 393 36.42 4.71 -2.19
N GLY A 394 37.03 4.89 -3.37
CA GLY A 394 37.87 6.06 -3.68
C GLY A 394 37.25 7.12 -4.60
N ASP A 395 36.48 6.71 -5.62
CA ASP A 395 35.98 7.62 -6.65
C ASP A 395 34.56 7.25 -7.02
N THR A 396 33.57 7.94 -6.46
CA THR A 396 32.18 7.87 -6.92
C THR A 396 32.09 8.39 -8.37
N PRO A 397 31.80 7.55 -9.38
CA PRO A 397 31.58 8.05 -10.71
C PRO A 397 30.25 8.80 -10.75
N VAL A 398 30.31 10.07 -11.18
CA VAL A 398 29.13 10.86 -11.53
C VAL A 398 28.42 10.12 -12.67
N LEU A 399 27.24 9.57 -12.38
CA LEU A 399 26.38 8.92 -13.36
C LEU A 399 25.90 9.97 -14.39
N ARG A 400 26.62 10.12 -15.51
CA ARG A 400 26.05 10.72 -16.72
C ARG A 400 25.04 9.74 -17.31
N GLY A 401 23.80 10.20 -17.47
CA GLY A 401 22.73 9.42 -18.09
C GLY A 401 23.04 9.07 -19.55
N PRO A 402 22.41 8.03 -20.11
CA PRO A 402 22.57 7.66 -21.51
C PRO A 402 21.84 8.70 -22.37
N GLY A 403 22.57 9.70 -22.84
CA GLY A 403 22.01 10.78 -23.65
C GLY A 403 23.02 11.74 -24.29
N GLU A 404 24.32 11.63 -24.00
CA GLU A 404 25.34 12.34 -24.76
C GLU A 404 25.89 11.41 -25.86
N GLU A 405 25.24 11.47 -27.02
CA GLU A 405 25.81 10.94 -28.26
C GLU A 405 27.07 11.74 -28.60
N CYS A 406 28.22 11.06 -28.67
CA CYS A 406 29.40 11.61 -29.31
C CYS A 406 29.08 11.94 -30.77
N PRO A 407 29.35 13.15 -31.27
CA PRO A 407 29.20 13.45 -32.68
C PRO A 407 30.23 12.62 -33.47
N ILE A 408 29.73 11.66 -34.24
CA ILE A 408 30.51 10.94 -35.25
C ILE A 408 30.89 11.99 -36.30
N SER A 409 32.16 12.35 -36.37
CA SER A 409 32.70 13.13 -37.48
C SER A 409 32.52 12.34 -38.79
N PRO A 410 32.08 12.99 -39.88
CA PRO A 410 31.96 12.30 -41.17
C PRO A 410 33.36 11.90 -41.68
N PRO A 411 33.47 10.77 -42.40
CA PRO A 411 34.73 10.40 -43.05
C PRO A 411 35.05 11.44 -44.13
N GLY A 412 36.24 12.02 -44.03
CA GLY A 412 36.77 12.95 -45.02
C GLY A 412 36.92 12.28 -46.39
N GLY A 413 36.32 12.91 -47.39
CA GLY A 413 36.74 12.84 -48.78
C GLY A 413 37.54 14.08 -49.15
#